data_AF-E4WPZ4-F1
#
_entry.id   AF-E4WPZ4-F1
#
_cell.length_a   1.000
_cell.length_b   1.000
_cell.length_c   1.000
_cell.angle_alpha   90.00
_cell.angle_beta   90.00
_cell.angle_gamma   90.00
#
_symmetry.space_group_name_H-M   'P 1'
#
loop_
_entity.id
_entity.type
_entity.pdbx_description
1 polymer ?
#
loop_
_entity_poly.entity_id
_entity_poly.type
_entity_poly.pdbx_seq_one_letter_code
_entity_poly.pdbx_strand_id
1 'polypeptide(L)'
;MKLFGFLAAFATAREVEFDFNADSSDRTGTNNVNQNVMFYAQVAGLDFLQFNEKQWQYGCWGQLNGAEARAGHGEALDVIDQLFQDWAKCKECMDIDFEDTCDIDNVAYEVGMDPSTGRIECSGNVNCPKARCECDEALAFGIIDNWDAYNLENELQNGFDFDTACQPHPKNPNNGGGAGGSCDNVGDNVRRCCGEYPQRFPYDDKAGCMQCCDAASKIYNVNRHGCCEGILGTVGCM
;
A
#
# COMPACT_ATOMS: atom_id res chain seq x y z
N MET A 1 -22.52 -42.93 -27.30
CA MET A 1 -21.74 -42.57 -26.11
C MET A 1 -20.43 -41.95 -26.58
N LYS A 2 -20.24 -40.64 -26.41
CA LYS A 2 -18.97 -39.96 -26.72
C LYS A 2 -18.18 -39.84 -25.42
N LEU A 3 -17.05 -40.53 -25.33
CA LEU A 3 -16.08 -40.36 -24.26
C LEU A 3 -15.35 -39.04 -24.48
N PHE A 4 -15.49 -38.09 -23.55
CA PHE A 4 -14.58 -36.96 -23.43
C PHE A 4 -13.43 -37.39 -22.53
N GLY A 5 -12.24 -37.53 -23.14
CA GLY A 5 -10.99 -37.72 -22.41
C GLY A 5 -10.53 -36.39 -21.83
N PHE A 6 -10.48 -36.30 -20.50
CA PHE A 6 -9.77 -35.24 -19.80
C PHE A 6 -8.27 -35.49 -19.92
N LEU A 7 -7.57 -34.65 -20.67
CA LEU A 7 -6.11 -34.53 -20.62
C LEU A 7 -5.75 -33.67 -19.41
N ALA A 8 -5.21 -34.30 -18.37
CA ALA A 8 -4.55 -33.59 -17.28
C ALA A 8 -3.20 -33.06 -17.78
N ALA A 9 -3.09 -31.74 -17.95
CA ALA A 9 -1.82 -31.08 -18.15
C ALA A 9 -1.07 -31.05 -16.81
N PHE A 10 -0.09 -31.92 -16.64
CA PHE A 10 0.89 -31.83 -15.57
C PHE A 10 1.85 -30.68 -15.92
N ALA A 11 1.69 -29.55 -15.24
CA ALA A 11 2.70 -28.50 -15.23
C ALA A 11 3.96 -29.07 -14.57
N THR A 12 5.04 -29.20 -15.34
CA THR A 12 6.35 -29.54 -14.82
C THR A 12 6.84 -28.37 -13.97
N ALA A 13 6.92 -28.56 -12.65
CA ALA A 13 7.61 -27.64 -11.77
C ALA A 13 9.08 -27.58 -12.20
N ARG A 14 9.46 -26.48 -12.87
CA ARG A 14 10.85 -26.19 -13.16
C ARG A 14 11.44 -25.66 -11.86
N GLU A 15 12.42 -26.37 -11.30
CA GLU A 15 13.21 -25.86 -10.19
C GLU A 15 13.92 -24.60 -10.69
N VAL A 16 13.43 -23.45 -10.25
CA VAL A 16 14.12 -22.18 -10.38
C VAL A 16 15.06 -22.10 -9.20
N GLU A 17 16.34 -22.35 -9.43
CA GLU A 17 17.38 -21.98 -8.48
C GLU A 17 17.43 -20.44 -8.39
N PHE A 18 16.90 -19.90 -7.30
CA PHE A 18 17.04 -18.50 -6.94
C PHE A 18 18.47 -18.26 -6.48
N ASP A 19 19.32 -17.69 -7.34
CA ASP A 19 20.63 -17.22 -6.92
C ASP A 19 20.49 -15.86 -6.23
N PHE A 20 20.23 -15.89 -4.92
CA PHE A 20 20.19 -14.70 -4.05
C PHE A 20 21.57 -14.03 -3.88
N ASN A 21 22.63 -14.49 -4.57
CA ASN A 21 23.98 -13.92 -4.48
C ASN A 21 24.28 -12.78 -5.46
N ALA A 22 23.27 -12.11 -6.01
CA ALA A 22 23.49 -10.88 -6.76
C ALA A 22 24.03 -9.76 -5.84
N ASP A 23 25.36 -9.66 -5.80
CA ASP A 23 26.20 -8.54 -5.40
C ASP A 23 25.73 -7.66 -4.22
N SER A 24 26.03 -8.12 -3.01
CA SER A 24 25.76 -7.41 -1.75
C SER A 24 26.58 -6.11 -1.55
N SER A 25 27.41 -5.70 -2.51
CA SER A 25 28.36 -4.60 -2.32
C SER A 25 27.86 -3.21 -2.73
N ASP A 26 26.72 -3.12 -3.45
CA ASP A 26 26.09 -1.85 -3.84
C ASP A 26 24.69 -1.70 -3.20
N ARG A 27 24.63 -1.90 -1.88
CA ARG A 27 23.42 -1.75 -1.04
C ARG A 27 23.05 -0.30 -0.75
N THR A 28 23.43 0.66 -1.59
CA THR A 28 22.91 2.03 -1.48
C THR A 28 21.59 2.12 -2.23
N GLY A 29 20.49 1.78 -1.54
CA GLY A 29 19.13 2.13 -1.97
C GLY A 29 18.44 1.11 -2.89
N THR A 30 18.61 -0.19 -2.70
CA THR A 30 17.72 -1.17 -3.36
C THR A 30 16.30 -0.96 -2.84
N ASN A 31 15.40 -0.46 -3.71
CA ASN A 31 13.99 -0.36 -3.37
C ASN A 31 13.41 -1.77 -3.23
N ASN A 32 13.19 -2.21 -1.99
CA ASN A 32 12.71 -3.55 -1.68
C ASN A 32 11.36 -3.87 -2.33
N VAL A 33 10.53 -2.86 -2.65
CA VAL A 33 9.29 -3.03 -3.43
C VAL A 33 9.59 -3.66 -4.79
N ASN A 34 10.62 -3.18 -5.50
CA ASN A 34 10.98 -3.69 -6.82
C ASN A 34 11.35 -5.18 -6.73
N GLN A 35 12.09 -5.58 -5.70
CA GLN A 35 12.46 -6.99 -5.51
C GLN A 35 11.23 -7.86 -5.25
N ASN A 36 10.28 -7.39 -4.42
CA ASN A 36 9.03 -8.09 -4.15
C ASN A 36 8.16 -8.22 -5.40
N VAL A 37 8.06 -7.17 -6.22
CA VAL A 37 7.32 -7.21 -7.49
C VAL A 37 7.94 -8.22 -8.43
N MET A 38 9.27 -8.18 -8.59
CA MET A 38 9.98 -9.10 -9.46
C MET A 38 9.76 -10.54 -9.02
N PHE A 39 9.83 -10.81 -7.71
CA PHE A 39 9.47 -12.11 -7.16
C PHE A 39 8.05 -12.55 -7.57
N TYR A 40 7.04 -11.70 -7.39
CA TYR A 40 5.67 -12.07 -7.76
C TYR A 40 5.45 -12.20 -9.27
N ALA A 41 6.07 -11.33 -10.07
CA ALA A 41 6.04 -11.43 -11.53
C ALA A 41 6.63 -12.77 -12.01
N GLN A 42 7.71 -13.24 -11.37
CA GLN A 42 8.30 -14.56 -11.63
C GLN A 42 7.32 -15.68 -11.41
N VAL A 43 6.68 -15.66 -10.23
CA VAL A 43 5.73 -16.69 -9.81
C VAL A 43 4.51 -16.69 -10.73
N ALA A 44 4.09 -15.52 -11.19
CA ALA A 44 3.00 -15.36 -12.16
C ALA A 44 3.39 -15.71 -13.60
N GLY A 45 4.68 -15.94 -13.90
CA GLY A 45 5.17 -16.22 -15.25
C GLY A 45 5.12 -15.01 -16.19
N LEU A 46 5.12 -13.79 -15.64
CA LEU A 46 5.19 -12.55 -16.41
C LEU A 46 6.64 -12.31 -16.89
N ASP A 47 6.79 -11.75 -18.09
CA ASP A 47 8.10 -11.44 -18.65
C ASP A 47 8.71 -10.20 -17.98
N PHE A 48 9.74 -10.42 -17.17
CA PHE A 48 10.47 -9.43 -16.38
C PHE A 48 11.10 -8.29 -17.17
N LEU A 49 11.33 -8.47 -18.47
CA LEU A 49 11.88 -7.41 -19.32
C LEU A 49 10.96 -6.18 -19.38
N GLN A 50 9.72 -6.32 -18.89
CA GLN A 50 8.74 -5.26 -18.75
C GLN A 50 8.69 -4.61 -17.36
N PHE A 51 9.66 -4.80 -16.47
CA PHE A 51 9.72 -4.04 -15.22
C PHE A 51 11.04 -3.24 -15.14
N ASN A 52 10.94 -1.93 -15.33
CA ASN A 52 12.01 -0.95 -15.20
C ASN A 52 11.60 0.15 -14.22
N GLU A 53 12.58 0.93 -13.75
CA GLU A 53 12.36 1.96 -12.73
C GLU A 53 11.33 3.02 -13.14
N LYS A 54 11.12 3.24 -14.44
CA LYS A 54 10.18 4.24 -14.96
C LYS A 54 8.73 3.79 -14.91
N GLN A 55 8.47 2.48 -14.80
CA GLN A 55 7.10 1.96 -14.71
C GLN A 55 6.47 2.17 -13.33
N TRP A 56 7.29 2.57 -12.37
CA TRP A 56 6.84 3.01 -11.05
C TRP A 56 6.41 4.48 -11.01
N GLN A 57 6.44 5.17 -12.16
CA GLN A 57 5.86 6.48 -12.38
C GLN A 57 4.51 6.36 -13.10
N TYR A 58 3.51 5.91 -12.35
CA TYR A 58 2.18 5.53 -12.79
C TYR A 58 1.12 6.34 -12.06
N GLY A 59 0.21 6.95 -12.82
CA GLY A 59 -0.95 7.65 -12.29
C GLY A 59 -0.59 8.75 -11.28
N CYS A 60 -1.47 8.93 -10.31
CA CYS A 60 -1.39 10.02 -9.35
C CYS A 60 -0.62 9.69 -8.07
N TRP A 61 -0.38 8.42 -7.81
CA TRP A 61 0.25 7.94 -6.58
C TRP A 61 1.47 7.08 -6.80
N GLY A 62 1.55 6.35 -7.91
CA GLY A 62 2.73 5.58 -8.28
C GLY A 62 3.86 6.49 -8.70
N GLN A 63 4.69 6.93 -7.76
CA GLN A 63 5.86 7.77 -8.04
C GLN A 63 7.08 7.23 -7.30
N LEU A 64 7.36 5.92 -7.46
CA LEU A 64 8.48 5.28 -6.78
C LEU A 64 9.80 5.57 -7.50
N ASN A 65 10.77 6.10 -6.76
CA ASN A 65 12.15 6.32 -7.16
C ASN A 65 12.35 7.30 -8.34
N GLY A 66 13.62 7.68 -8.50
CA GLY A 66 14.08 8.58 -9.55
C GLY A 66 14.16 10.03 -9.09
N ALA A 67 15.05 10.80 -9.73
CA ALA A 67 15.23 12.22 -9.44
C ALA A 67 13.98 13.08 -9.75
N GLU A 68 13.03 12.52 -10.50
CA GLU A 68 11.79 13.15 -10.92
C GLU A 68 10.57 12.69 -10.12
N ALA A 69 10.75 11.82 -9.11
CA ALA A 69 9.66 11.36 -8.26
C ALA A 69 8.94 12.54 -7.60
N ARG A 70 7.63 12.60 -7.80
CA ARG A 70 6.75 13.62 -7.18
C ARG A 70 5.99 12.98 -6.03
N ALA A 71 5.63 13.78 -5.03
CA ALA A 71 4.72 13.31 -3.99
C ALA A 71 3.34 13.03 -4.62
N GLY A 72 2.85 11.80 -4.48
CA GLY A 72 1.54 11.42 -4.98
C GLY A 72 0.40 12.20 -4.33
N HIS A 73 -0.63 12.55 -5.11
CA HIS A 73 -1.79 13.30 -4.61
C HIS A 73 -3.01 13.19 -5.52
N GLY A 74 -4.17 13.57 -5.02
CA GLY A 74 -5.43 13.51 -5.78
C GLY A 74 -6.15 12.18 -5.62
N GLU A 75 -7.13 11.92 -6.49
CA GLU A 75 -7.84 10.64 -6.52
C GLU A 75 -7.05 9.60 -7.31
N ALA A 76 -7.11 8.34 -6.86
CA ALA A 76 -6.53 7.26 -7.63
C ALA A 76 -7.31 7.07 -8.95
N LEU A 77 -6.58 6.92 -10.06
CA LEU A 77 -7.19 6.81 -11.40
C LEU A 77 -7.81 5.44 -11.65
N ASP A 78 -7.19 4.39 -11.11
CA ASP A 78 -7.59 3.00 -11.27
C ASP A 78 -7.14 2.16 -10.06
N VAL A 79 -7.30 0.84 -10.16
CA VAL A 79 -6.94 -0.10 -9.08
C VAL A 79 -5.43 -0.15 -8.83
N ILE A 80 -4.58 0.02 -9.85
CA ILE A 80 -3.13 0.03 -9.69
C ILE A 80 -2.70 1.29 -8.95
N ASP A 81 -3.23 2.44 -9.36
CA ASP A 81 -2.98 3.72 -8.70
C ASP A 81 -3.52 3.73 -7.25
N GLN A 82 -4.63 3.05 -6.99
CA GLN A 82 -5.16 2.88 -5.63
C GLN A 82 -4.21 2.08 -4.74
N LEU A 83 -3.55 1.03 -5.25
CA LEU A 83 -2.56 0.27 -4.50
C LEU A 83 -1.35 1.13 -4.13
N PHE A 84 -0.87 1.99 -5.05
CA PHE A 84 0.18 2.96 -4.72
C PHE A 84 -0.28 3.99 -3.69
N GLN A 85 -1.51 4.47 -3.79
CA GLN A 85 -2.09 5.37 -2.81
C GLN A 85 -2.11 4.73 -1.41
N ASP A 86 -2.52 3.47 -1.33
CA ASP A 86 -2.60 2.76 -0.05
C ASP A 86 -1.21 2.44 0.52
N TRP A 87 -0.24 2.11 -0.33
CA TRP A 87 1.17 2.01 0.07
C TRP A 87 1.73 3.34 0.58
N ALA A 88 1.42 4.46 -0.08
CA ALA A 88 1.87 5.78 0.35
C ALA A 88 1.28 6.15 1.72
N LYS A 89 -0.01 5.87 1.95
CA LYS A 89 -0.65 6.02 3.28
C LYS A 89 0.00 5.12 4.33
N CYS A 90 0.32 3.88 3.96
CA CYS A 90 1.01 2.92 4.83
C CYS A 90 2.36 3.49 5.28
N LYS A 91 3.16 4.02 4.35
CA LYS A 91 4.43 4.69 4.64
C LYS A 91 4.28 5.95 5.49
N GLU A 92 3.32 6.83 5.18
CA GLU A 92 3.05 8.02 5.99
C GLU A 92 2.75 7.62 7.44
N CYS A 93 2.03 6.52 7.64
CA CYS A 93 1.79 6.01 8.98
C CYS A 93 3.01 5.44 9.66
N MET A 94 3.96 4.88 8.92
CA MET A 94 5.22 4.44 9.50
C MET A 94 6.04 5.63 10.01
N ASP A 95 6.07 6.74 9.25
CA ASP A 95 6.72 7.98 9.69
C ASP A 95 6.13 8.49 11.01
N ILE A 96 4.80 8.39 11.16
CA ILE A 96 4.09 8.84 12.38
C ILE A 96 4.29 7.86 13.55
N ASP A 97 4.12 6.55 13.32
CA ASP A 97 4.14 5.55 14.39
C ASP A 97 5.56 5.26 14.90
N PHE A 98 6.56 5.40 14.02
CA PHE A 98 7.96 5.07 14.30
C PHE A 98 8.88 6.30 14.26
N GLU A 99 8.32 7.51 14.37
CA GLU A 99 9.06 8.77 14.44
C GLU A 99 10.27 8.63 15.40
N ASP A 100 11.44 9.11 14.97
CA ASP A 100 12.74 9.03 15.67
C ASP A 100 13.32 7.62 15.92
N THR A 101 12.59 6.55 15.63
CA THR A 101 13.03 5.16 15.92
C THR A 101 13.43 4.37 14.68
N CYS A 102 13.02 4.83 13.49
CA CYS A 102 13.25 4.13 12.24
C CYS A 102 13.52 5.08 11.09
N ASP A 103 14.51 4.74 10.26
CA ASP A 103 14.67 5.34 8.93
C ASP A 103 13.86 4.49 7.95
N ILE A 104 12.60 4.87 7.71
CA ILE A 104 11.67 4.06 6.92
C ILE A 104 12.11 3.84 5.47
N ASP A 105 12.97 4.70 4.94
CA ASP A 105 13.45 4.63 3.57
C ASP A 105 14.65 3.70 3.43
N ASN A 106 15.42 3.50 4.51
CA ASN A 106 16.61 2.65 4.52
C ASN A 106 16.52 1.42 5.44
N VAL A 107 15.38 1.21 6.11
CA VAL A 107 15.19 0.06 7.01
C VAL A 107 15.20 -1.25 6.23
N ALA A 108 16.18 -2.10 6.55
CA ALA A 108 16.24 -3.46 6.02
C ALA A 108 15.24 -4.37 6.75
N TYR A 109 14.68 -5.32 6.03
CA TYR A 109 13.80 -6.36 6.56
C TYR A 109 14.07 -7.69 5.88
N GLU A 110 13.77 -8.79 6.55
CA GLU A 110 13.87 -10.15 6.02
C GLU A 110 12.55 -10.56 5.37
N VAL A 111 12.61 -11.37 4.31
CA VAL A 111 11.42 -11.93 3.67
C VAL A 111 11.47 -13.45 3.75
N GLY A 112 10.39 -14.05 4.26
CA GLY A 112 10.09 -15.47 4.13
C GLY A 112 9.16 -15.72 2.94
N MET A 113 8.87 -16.98 2.65
CA MET A 113 7.82 -17.38 1.71
C MET A 113 6.87 -18.32 2.45
N ASP A 114 5.58 -17.98 2.44
CA ASP A 114 4.52 -18.88 2.87
C ASP A 114 4.19 -19.86 1.72
N PRO A 115 4.55 -21.15 1.83
CA PRO A 115 4.33 -22.12 0.76
C PRO A 115 2.84 -22.44 0.54
N SER A 116 1.95 -22.09 1.48
CA SER A 116 0.53 -22.35 1.38
C SER A 116 -0.20 -21.31 0.53
N THR A 117 0.26 -20.05 0.59
CA THR A 117 -0.33 -18.93 -0.15
C THR A 117 0.53 -18.50 -1.34
N GLY A 118 1.80 -18.90 -1.38
CA GLY A 118 2.78 -18.41 -2.36
C GLY A 118 3.14 -16.93 -2.13
N ARG A 119 2.84 -16.38 -0.94
CA ARG A 119 3.10 -14.98 -0.59
C ARG A 119 4.37 -14.83 0.22
N ILE A 120 4.95 -13.64 0.14
CA ILE A 120 6.03 -13.21 1.02
C ILE A 120 5.50 -13.14 2.46
N GLU A 121 6.25 -13.70 3.39
CA GLU A 121 5.95 -13.70 4.81
C GLU A 121 6.88 -12.73 5.56
N CYS A 122 6.31 -11.78 6.29
CA CYS A 122 7.06 -10.76 7.03
C CYS A 122 7.28 -11.09 8.51
N SER A 123 6.95 -12.31 8.96
CA SER A 123 6.90 -12.69 10.38
C SER A 123 8.27 -12.73 11.08
N GLY A 124 9.37 -12.82 10.33
CA GLY A 124 10.74 -12.73 10.85
C GLY A 124 11.12 -11.34 11.37
N ASN A 125 10.33 -10.32 11.06
CA ASN A 125 10.59 -8.94 11.44
C ASN A 125 9.76 -8.50 12.65
N VAL A 126 10.17 -7.40 13.29
CA VAL A 126 9.42 -6.75 14.37
C VAL A 126 9.33 -5.23 14.14
N ASN A 127 8.30 -4.57 14.67
CA ASN A 127 8.12 -3.12 14.63
C ASN A 127 8.24 -2.53 13.19
N CYS A 128 9.07 -1.50 13.00
CA CYS A 128 9.22 -0.80 11.73
C CYS A 128 9.67 -1.69 10.55
N PRO A 129 10.71 -2.55 10.66
CA PRO A 129 11.02 -3.52 9.60
C PRO A 129 9.84 -4.40 9.19
N LYS A 130 9.00 -4.79 10.15
CA LYS A 130 7.79 -5.59 9.88
C LYS A 130 6.76 -4.79 9.11
N ALA A 131 6.42 -3.58 9.59
CA ALA A 131 5.49 -2.68 8.92
C ALA A 131 5.95 -2.36 7.49
N ARG A 132 7.26 -2.10 7.29
CA ARG A 132 7.85 -1.87 5.98
C ARG A 132 7.64 -3.07 5.04
N CYS A 133 8.00 -4.26 5.52
CA CYS A 133 7.83 -5.50 4.77
C CYS A 133 6.36 -5.70 4.36
N GLU A 134 5.42 -5.52 5.30
CA GLU A 134 4.00 -5.69 5.06
C GLU A 134 3.46 -4.67 4.04
N CYS A 135 3.83 -3.39 4.14
CA CYS A 135 3.44 -2.37 3.15
C CYS A 135 3.97 -2.71 1.75
N ASP A 136 5.26 -3.02 1.64
CA ASP A 136 5.92 -3.31 0.35
C ASP A 136 5.40 -4.61 -0.27
N GLU A 137 5.15 -5.63 0.53
CA GLU A 137 4.55 -6.90 0.10
C GLU A 137 3.13 -6.70 -0.44
N ALA A 138 2.30 -5.93 0.27
CA ALA A 138 0.92 -5.70 -0.15
C ALA A 138 0.83 -4.94 -1.48
N LEU A 139 1.71 -3.95 -1.68
CA LEU A 139 1.82 -3.25 -2.96
C LEU A 139 2.25 -4.21 -4.07
N ALA A 140 3.34 -4.95 -3.84
CA ALA A 140 3.92 -5.84 -4.85
C ALA A 140 2.95 -6.94 -5.26
N PHE A 141 2.33 -7.62 -4.29
CA PHE A 141 1.33 -8.64 -4.54
C PHE A 141 0.11 -8.05 -5.24
N GLY A 142 -0.41 -6.93 -4.74
CA GLY A 142 -1.59 -6.27 -5.31
C GLY A 142 -1.40 -5.89 -6.77
N ILE A 143 -0.24 -5.36 -7.15
CA ILE A 143 0.04 -4.98 -8.53
C ILE A 143 0.04 -6.20 -9.46
N ILE A 144 0.70 -7.29 -9.06
CA ILE A 144 0.75 -8.50 -9.88
C ILE A 144 -0.61 -9.19 -9.96
N ASP A 145 -1.37 -9.23 -8.86
CA ASP A 145 -2.73 -9.80 -8.82
C ASP A 145 -3.72 -8.99 -9.68
N ASN A 146 -3.44 -7.70 -9.90
CA ASN A 146 -4.27 -6.80 -10.70
C ASN A 146 -3.59 -6.38 -12.02
N TRP A 147 -2.58 -7.13 -12.50
CA TRP A 147 -1.77 -6.73 -13.64
C TRP A 147 -2.57 -6.50 -14.92
N ASP A 148 -3.66 -7.23 -15.13
CA ASP A 148 -4.57 -7.06 -16.26
C ASP A 148 -5.27 -5.69 -16.30
N ALA A 149 -5.32 -4.98 -15.16
CA ALA A 149 -5.86 -3.62 -15.05
C ALA A 149 -4.81 -2.53 -15.29
N TYR A 150 -3.55 -2.89 -15.53
CA TYR A 150 -2.47 -1.95 -15.80
C TYR A 150 -2.71 -1.18 -17.11
N ASN A 151 -2.73 0.16 -17.04
CA ASN A 151 -2.97 1.03 -18.17
C ASN A 151 -1.72 1.83 -18.54
N LEU A 152 -1.12 1.50 -19.68
CA LEU A 152 0.06 2.21 -20.21
C LEU A 152 -0.16 3.72 -20.38
N GLU A 153 -1.40 4.19 -20.60
CA GLU A 153 -1.69 5.62 -20.74
C GLU A 153 -1.51 6.41 -19.44
N ASN A 154 -1.47 5.73 -18.30
CA ASN A 154 -1.26 6.33 -16.98
C ASN A 154 0.23 6.44 -16.62
N GLU A 155 1.16 5.95 -17.45
CA GLU A 155 2.60 6.10 -17.22
C GLU A 155 3.11 7.49 -17.63
N LEU A 156 3.95 8.12 -16.80
CA LEU A 156 4.59 9.41 -17.13
C LEU A 156 5.37 9.35 -18.46
N GLN A 157 6.08 8.25 -18.71
CA GLN A 157 6.86 8.07 -19.94
C GLN A 157 6.01 7.96 -21.22
N ASN A 158 4.72 7.61 -21.08
CA ASN A 158 3.77 7.52 -22.19
C ASN A 158 2.94 8.80 -22.36
N GLY A 159 3.31 9.89 -21.69
CA GLY A 159 2.71 11.20 -21.85
C GLY A 159 1.58 11.50 -20.86
N PHE A 160 1.47 10.74 -19.78
CA PHE A 160 0.56 11.08 -18.69
C PHE A 160 0.88 12.47 -18.10
N ASP A 161 -0.12 13.36 -18.09
CA ASP A 161 0.02 14.70 -17.52
C ASP A 161 -0.42 14.71 -16.05
N PHE A 162 0.54 14.44 -15.16
CA PHE A 162 0.33 14.40 -13.71
C PHE A 162 -0.28 15.69 -13.16
N ASP A 163 0.20 16.85 -13.61
CA ASP A 163 -0.23 18.13 -13.06
C ASP A 163 -1.67 18.44 -13.41
N THR A 164 -2.16 17.98 -14.57
CA THR A 164 -3.56 18.15 -14.99
C THR A 164 -4.47 17.06 -14.41
N ALA A 165 -4.06 15.79 -14.45
CA ALA A 165 -4.89 14.66 -14.05
C ALA A 165 -5.06 14.56 -12.53
N CYS A 166 -4.01 14.86 -11.77
CA CYS A 166 -3.95 14.57 -10.33
C CYS A 166 -4.39 15.78 -9.49
N GLN A 167 -5.56 16.35 -9.77
CA GLN A 167 -6.00 17.50 -8.99
C GLN A 167 -6.30 17.10 -7.54
N PRO A 168 -5.92 17.91 -6.54
CA PRO A 168 -6.44 17.74 -5.20
C PRO A 168 -7.96 17.84 -5.25
N HIS A 169 -8.65 16.93 -4.55
CA HIS A 169 -10.11 16.93 -4.53
C HIS A 169 -10.58 18.34 -4.14
N PRO A 170 -11.40 19.02 -4.96
CA PRO A 170 -11.81 20.37 -4.69
C PRO A 170 -12.45 20.36 -3.31
N LYS A 171 -11.91 21.19 -2.39
CA LYS A 171 -12.53 21.36 -1.07
C LYS A 171 -13.96 21.78 -1.32
N ASN A 172 -14.91 20.85 -1.20
CA ASN A 172 -16.30 21.15 -1.51
C ASN A 172 -16.70 22.30 -0.57
N PRO A 173 -16.97 23.50 -1.11
CA PRO A 173 -17.20 24.69 -0.27
C PRO A 173 -18.46 24.54 0.59
N ASN A 174 -19.35 23.61 0.22
CA ASN A 174 -20.56 23.26 0.97
C ASN A 174 -20.33 22.12 1.98
N ASN A 175 -19.17 21.45 1.98
CA ASN A 175 -18.77 20.46 3.00
C ASN A 175 -17.90 21.05 4.11
N GLY A 176 -17.79 22.38 4.20
CA GLY A 176 -17.18 23.06 5.35
C GLY A 176 -17.94 22.88 6.67
N GLY A 177 -19.06 22.14 6.69
CA GLY A 177 -19.88 21.92 7.89
C GLY A 177 -20.85 20.77 7.74
N GLY A 178 -20.46 19.69 7.04
CA GLY A 178 -21.31 18.52 6.87
C GLY A 178 -21.65 17.90 8.23
N ALA A 179 -22.86 18.22 8.72
CA ALA A 179 -23.72 17.65 9.77
C ALA A 179 -23.23 16.41 10.55
N GLY A 180 -21.97 16.42 10.95
CA GLY A 180 -21.19 15.32 11.48
C GLY A 180 -20.99 15.40 12.99
N GLY A 181 -21.83 16.15 13.71
CA GLY A 181 -21.64 16.44 15.13
C GLY A 181 -20.55 17.48 15.28
N SER A 182 -20.84 18.57 16.00
CA SER A 182 -19.89 19.67 16.13
C SER A 182 -18.65 19.19 16.87
N CYS A 183 -17.62 18.78 16.13
CA CYS A 183 -16.27 18.83 16.66
C CYS A 183 -15.93 20.31 16.67
N ASP A 184 -16.19 20.96 17.79
CA ASP A 184 -15.67 22.30 17.99
C ASP A 184 -14.14 22.15 17.90
N ASN A 185 -13.49 22.75 16.91
CA ASN A 185 -12.04 22.67 16.69
C ASN A 185 -11.30 23.46 17.79
N VAL A 186 -11.55 23.10 19.05
CA VAL A 186 -11.00 23.71 20.26
C VAL A 186 -9.86 22.81 20.70
N GLY A 187 -8.70 23.01 20.08
CA GLY A 187 -7.48 22.27 20.36
C GLY A 187 -6.61 22.11 19.12
N ASP A 188 -5.43 21.52 19.32
CA ASP A 188 -4.50 21.23 18.24
C ASP A 188 -4.95 19.97 17.50
N ASN A 189 -4.98 20.04 16.16
CA ASN A 189 -5.22 18.87 15.32
C ASN A 189 -3.95 18.06 15.23
N VAL A 190 -4.00 16.79 15.65
CA VAL A 190 -2.87 15.88 15.57
C VAL A 190 -3.15 14.85 14.47
N ARG A 191 -2.18 14.70 13.55
CA ARG A 191 -2.16 13.64 12.55
C ARG A 191 -1.90 12.31 13.26
N ARG A 192 -2.73 11.30 13.02
CA ARG A 192 -2.65 9.98 13.63
C ARG A 192 -2.88 8.90 12.57
N CYS A 193 -2.68 7.65 12.96
CA CYS A 193 -2.89 6.50 12.09
C CYS A 193 -3.96 5.55 12.63
N CYS A 194 -4.63 4.88 11.70
CA CYS A 194 -5.75 4.02 11.99
C CYS A 194 -5.66 2.70 11.23
N GLY A 195 -5.95 1.59 11.91
CA GLY A 195 -5.96 0.25 11.32
C GLY A 195 -4.64 -0.48 11.52
N GLU A 196 -4.53 -1.70 11.00
CA GLU A 196 -3.32 -2.51 11.08
C GLU A 196 -2.54 -2.44 9.78
N TYR A 197 -1.21 -2.59 9.85
CA TYR A 197 -0.38 -2.76 8.67
C TYR A 197 -0.79 -4.04 7.92
N PRO A 198 -0.84 -4.02 6.57
CA PRO A 198 -0.50 -2.92 5.67
C PRO A 198 -1.64 -1.96 5.27
N GLN A 199 -2.83 -2.08 5.84
CA GLN A 199 -3.99 -1.24 5.51
C GLN A 199 -4.14 -0.01 6.42
N ARG A 200 -3.07 0.33 7.15
CA ARG A 200 -3.04 1.46 8.06
C ARG A 200 -3.03 2.77 7.27
N PHE A 201 -3.84 3.73 7.70
CA PHE A 201 -3.99 4.99 6.98
C PHE A 201 -4.01 6.20 7.93
N PRO A 202 -3.49 7.36 7.47
CA PRO A 202 -3.42 8.56 8.29
C PRO A 202 -4.77 9.28 8.33
N TYR A 203 -5.06 9.93 9.45
CA TYR A 203 -6.23 10.75 9.66
C TYR A 203 -5.93 11.90 10.63
N ASP A 204 -6.71 12.98 10.54
CA ASP A 204 -6.62 14.08 11.50
C ASP A 204 -7.59 13.84 12.65
N ASP A 205 -7.10 13.88 13.89
CA ASP A 205 -7.92 13.57 15.07
C ASP A 205 -8.95 14.66 15.42
N LYS A 206 -8.89 15.81 14.75
CA LYS A 206 -9.79 16.96 14.94
C LYS A 206 -9.90 17.36 16.42
N ALA A 207 -8.76 17.61 17.06
CA ALA A 207 -8.65 17.90 18.50
C ALA A 207 -9.25 16.78 19.37
N GLY A 208 -9.02 15.53 18.98
CA GLY A 208 -9.48 14.32 19.67
C GLY A 208 -10.95 13.94 19.43
N CYS A 209 -11.68 14.65 18.56
CA CYS A 209 -13.06 14.32 18.22
C CYS A 209 -13.18 13.08 17.31
N MET A 210 -12.14 12.82 16.51
CA MET A 210 -12.03 11.62 15.68
C MET A 210 -11.10 10.62 16.37
N GLN A 211 -11.57 9.38 16.52
CA GLN A 211 -10.78 8.27 17.03
C GLN A 211 -10.76 7.13 16.02
N CYS A 212 -9.73 6.29 16.11
CA CYS A 212 -9.66 5.05 15.35
C CYS A 212 -10.26 3.88 16.14
N CYS A 213 -10.96 3.01 15.44
CA CYS A 213 -11.25 1.65 15.86
C CYS A 213 -10.32 0.71 15.06
N ASP A 214 -9.12 0.43 15.60
CA ASP A 214 -8.03 -0.21 14.84
C ASP A 214 -8.43 -1.56 14.26
N ALA A 215 -9.06 -2.44 15.07
CA ALA A 215 -9.52 -3.74 14.60
C ALA A 215 -10.58 -3.68 13.49
N ALA A 216 -11.30 -2.55 13.36
CA ALA A 216 -12.25 -2.32 12.28
C ALA A 216 -11.65 -1.53 11.10
N SER A 217 -10.42 -1.04 11.22
CA SER A 217 -9.76 -0.08 10.33
C SER A 217 -10.69 1.08 9.95
N LYS A 218 -11.36 1.66 10.96
CA LYS A 218 -12.35 2.72 10.78
C LYS A 218 -12.15 3.86 11.74
N ILE A 219 -12.14 5.08 11.22
CA ILE A 219 -12.22 6.30 12.02
C ILE A 219 -13.68 6.62 12.35
N TYR A 220 -13.91 7.19 13.53
CA TYR A 220 -15.25 7.55 13.98
C TYR A 220 -15.25 8.81 14.83
N ASN A 221 -16.39 9.51 14.85
CA ASN A 221 -16.62 10.63 15.75
C ASN A 221 -17.04 10.11 17.12
N VAL A 222 -16.27 10.43 18.16
CA VAL A 222 -16.48 9.97 19.55
C VAL A 222 -17.84 10.36 20.13
N ASN A 223 -18.46 11.42 19.61
CA ASN A 223 -19.77 11.88 20.06
C ASN A 223 -20.93 11.10 19.42
N ARG A 224 -20.66 10.24 18.43
CA ARG A 224 -21.68 9.50 17.67
C ARG A 224 -21.51 7.99 17.73
N HIS A 225 -20.28 7.53 17.86
CA HIS A 225 -19.93 6.11 17.82
C HIS A 225 -18.90 5.79 18.91
N GLY A 226 -18.73 4.50 19.19
CA GLY A 226 -17.65 3.97 20.02
C GLY A 226 -17.05 2.71 19.38
N CYS A 227 -15.79 2.41 19.68
CA CYS A 227 -15.16 1.15 19.30
C CYS A 227 -15.27 0.13 20.44
N CYS A 228 -15.93 -1.00 20.20
CA CYS A 228 -16.26 -1.97 21.24
C CYS A 228 -16.00 -3.38 20.73
N GLU A 229 -15.13 -4.11 21.42
CA GLU A 229 -14.66 -5.44 21.00
C GLU A 229 -14.15 -5.45 19.53
N GLY A 230 -13.55 -4.33 19.11
CA GLY A 230 -13.04 -4.16 17.74
C GLY A 230 -14.11 -3.90 16.69
N ILE A 231 -15.36 -3.66 17.08
CA ILE A 231 -16.46 -3.31 16.17
C ILE A 231 -16.89 -1.87 16.43
N LEU A 232 -17.16 -1.14 15.34
CA LEU A 232 -17.73 0.19 15.43
C LEU A 232 -19.21 0.12 15.79
N GLY A 233 -19.58 0.61 16.97
CA GLY A 233 -20.93 0.65 17.50
C GLY A 233 -21.41 2.06 17.83
N THR A 234 -22.63 2.18 18.37
CA THR A 234 -23.13 3.43 18.94
C THR A 234 -22.38 3.78 20.23
N VAL A 235 -22.42 5.05 20.64
CA VAL A 235 -21.82 5.49 21.91
C VAL A 235 -22.29 4.60 23.07
N GLY A 236 -21.34 4.09 23.86
CA GLY A 236 -21.62 3.31 25.07
C GLY A 236 -22.06 1.88 24.80
N CYS A 237 -21.55 1.24 23.73
CA CYS A 237 -21.88 -0.12 23.30
C CYS A 237 -22.32 -1.04 24.45
N MET A 238 -23.57 -1.51 24.34
CA MET A 238 -24.16 -2.56 25.18
C MET A 238 -24.26 -3.86 24.38
#